data_AF-A0A0H5C7I0-F1
#
_entry.id   AF-A0A0H5C7I0-F1
#
_cell.length_a   1.000
_cell.length_b   1.000
_cell.length_c   1.000
_cell.angle_alpha   90.00
_cell.angle_beta   90.00
_cell.angle_gamma   90.00
#
_symmetry.space_group_name_H-M   'P 1'
#
loop_
_entity.id
_entity.type
_entity.pdbx_description
1 polymer ?
#
loop_
_entity_poly.entity_id
_entity_poly.type
_entity_poly.pdbx_seq_one_letter_code
_entity_poly.pdbx_strand_id
1 'polypeptide(L)'
;MLIIHKHHLRKGLLPIILEELLSARKQAKNDLKKETDPFKKGVLNGRQLALKISANSVYGFTGATIGKLPCLAISSSVTAFGREMIEKTKQEVQDHYCIANGFKYDAQVIYGDTDSVMVKFGYDDLETCMKMGEEAADYVSTKFLNPIKLEFEKVYFPYLLINKKRYAGLYWTNTKKFDKMDTKGIETVRRDNCRLVSNVITKVLELILERRDVPEAESFVKQTIADLLQNRVDMQQLVITKALSRQDYANKQPHVELAERMRKRDAGSAPAIGDRVAYVVIKTAGTKAYEKSEDPLFVLENNLPIDTKYYLENQLSNPLTRIFEPILGEKRARELLTGAHTRTVTVAAPTTGGLMKFVKRVQTCKGCKSALPKSNKGTLCPNCLPKAGQLYSEALASLNALEIKFSRLWTQCQRCQGSLHQDVLCANKDCPIFYMRKKAQKDVAQQALELEKWNDTEW
;
A
#
# COMPACT_ATOMS: atom_id res chain seq x y z
N MET A 1 -21.91 37.60 -3.18
CA MET A 1 -20.76 37.71 -4.11
C MET A 1 -19.91 38.87 -3.64
N LEU A 2 -18.62 38.67 -3.36
CA LEU A 2 -17.72 39.75 -2.91
C LEU A 2 -17.51 40.73 -4.06
N ILE A 3 -17.82 42.01 -3.85
CA ILE A 3 -17.49 43.08 -4.80
C ILE A 3 -16.08 43.56 -4.47
N ILE A 4 -15.16 43.50 -5.44
CA ILE A 4 -13.75 43.84 -5.27
C ILE A 4 -13.40 45.01 -6.19
N HIS A 5 -12.67 46.00 -5.69
CA HIS A 5 -12.14 47.09 -6.51
C HIS A 5 -11.15 46.57 -7.56
N LYS A 6 -11.12 47.21 -8.73
CA LYS A 6 -10.14 46.91 -9.78
C LYS A 6 -8.71 47.25 -9.31
N HIS A 7 -7.73 46.54 -9.86
CA HIS A 7 -6.31 46.68 -9.47
C HIS A 7 -5.79 48.13 -9.58
N HIS A 8 -6.19 48.88 -10.62
CA HIS A 8 -5.77 50.27 -10.81
C HIS A 8 -6.31 51.24 -9.75
N LEU A 9 -7.34 50.84 -8.98
CA LEU A 9 -7.88 51.65 -7.88
C LEU A 9 -7.17 51.33 -6.55
N ARG A 10 -6.88 50.05 -6.29
CA ARG A 10 -6.20 49.60 -5.06
C ARG A 10 -5.54 48.24 -5.26
N LYS A 11 -4.23 48.15 -5.01
CA LYS A 11 -3.51 46.86 -4.91
C LYS A 11 -3.69 46.29 -3.50
N GLY A 12 -4.19 45.05 -3.41
CA GLY A 12 -4.36 44.36 -2.12
C GLY A 12 -3.05 43.84 -1.53
N LEU A 13 -3.02 43.61 -0.21
CA LEU A 13 -1.84 43.07 0.49
C LEU A 13 -1.60 41.58 0.22
N LEU A 14 -2.67 40.77 0.15
CA LEU A 14 -2.54 39.32 -0.12
C LEU A 14 -1.88 39.03 -1.49
N PRO A 15 -2.23 39.73 -2.59
CA PRO A 15 -1.47 39.63 -3.84
C PRO A 15 0.03 39.88 -3.69
N ILE A 16 0.46 40.87 -2.89
CA ILE A 16 1.89 41.19 -2.69
C ILE A 16 2.60 40.01 -2.00
N ILE A 17 2.02 39.49 -0.92
CA ILE A 17 2.56 38.33 -0.20
C ILE A 17 2.65 37.09 -1.12
N LEU A 18 1.63 36.87 -1.94
CA LEU A 18 1.62 35.75 -2.88
C LEU A 18 2.65 35.93 -4.01
N GLU A 19 2.83 37.14 -4.54
CA GLU A 19 3.87 37.45 -5.53
C GLU A 19 5.27 37.09 -5.00
N GLU A 20 5.57 37.43 -3.75
CA GLU A 20 6.85 37.11 -3.10
C GLU A 20 7.04 35.59 -2.95
N LEU A 21 6.05 34.89 -2.39
CA LEU A 21 6.10 33.43 -2.21
C LEU A 21 6.22 32.68 -3.54
N LEU A 22 5.51 33.14 -4.58
CA LEU A 22 5.56 32.54 -5.91
C LEU A 22 6.91 32.80 -6.58
N SER A 23 7.49 33.99 -6.43
CA SER A 23 8.83 34.31 -6.93
C SER A 23 9.91 33.44 -6.27
N ALA A 24 9.88 33.32 -4.94
CA ALA A 24 10.78 32.44 -4.19
C ALA A 24 10.63 30.97 -4.62
N ARG A 25 9.39 30.51 -4.82
CA ARG A 25 9.12 29.15 -5.32
C ARG A 25 9.64 28.95 -6.74
N LYS A 26 9.53 29.96 -7.62
CA LYS A 26 10.06 29.92 -8.99
C LYS A 26 11.58 29.72 -8.98
N GLN A 27 12.30 30.45 -8.12
CA GLN A 27 13.74 30.27 -7.93
C GLN A 27 14.06 28.84 -7.46
N ALA A 28 13.37 28.33 -6.42
CA ALA A 28 13.58 26.97 -5.93
C ALA A 28 13.32 25.88 -7.00
N LYS A 29 12.32 26.07 -7.89
CA LYS A 29 12.10 25.18 -9.03
C LYS A 29 13.23 25.28 -10.07
N ASN A 30 13.80 26.46 -10.29
CA ASN A 30 14.92 26.64 -11.21
C ASN A 30 16.19 25.96 -10.68
N ASP A 31 16.45 26.04 -9.38
CA ASP A 31 17.55 25.32 -8.73
C ASP A 31 17.37 23.81 -8.89
N LEU A 32 16.16 23.29 -8.65
CA LEU A 32 15.82 21.88 -8.82
C LEU A 32 16.05 21.37 -10.25
N LYS A 33 15.78 22.20 -11.27
CA LYS A 33 16.00 21.83 -12.68
C LYS A 33 17.49 21.65 -13.03
N LYS A 34 18.37 22.40 -12.36
CA LYS A 34 19.83 22.38 -12.63
C LYS A 34 20.57 21.31 -11.85
N GLU A 35 20.04 20.89 -10.71
CA GLU A 35 20.64 19.85 -9.87
C GLU A 35 20.64 18.49 -10.60
N THR A 36 21.66 17.67 -10.36
CA THR A 36 21.79 16.31 -10.92
C THR A 36 21.75 15.25 -9.84
N ASP A 37 22.20 15.56 -8.62
CA ASP A 37 22.23 14.62 -7.51
C ASP A 37 20.81 14.25 -7.03
N PRO A 38 20.44 12.96 -7.01
CA PRO A 38 19.09 12.53 -6.64
C PRO A 38 18.68 12.92 -5.21
N PHE A 39 19.60 12.90 -4.26
CA PHE A 39 19.30 13.24 -2.86
C PHE A 39 19.03 14.74 -2.72
N LYS A 40 19.91 15.59 -3.26
CA LYS A 40 19.72 17.05 -3.31
C LYS A 40 18.48 17.45 -4.10
N LYS A 41 18.16 16.77 -5.22
CA LYS A 41 16.87 16.94 -5.90
C LYS A 41 15.69 16.69 -4.97
N GLY A 42 15.77 15.63 -4.14
CA GLY A 42 14.78 15.35 -3.10
C GLY A 42 14.60 16.51 -2.12
N VAL A 43 15.71 17.06 -1.61
CA VAL A 43 15.71 18.19 -0.69
C VAL A 43 15.15 19.47 -1.32
N LEU A 44 15.59 19.82 -2.53
CA LEU A 44 15.11 20.98 -3.29
C LEU A 44 13.62 20.85 -3.65
N ASN A 45 13.17 19.63 -3.98
CA ASN A 45 11.75 19.35 -4.16
C ASN A 45 10.97 19.56 -2.85
N GLY A 46 11.51 19.14 -1.70
CA GLY A 46 10.95 19.46 -0.39
C GLY A 46 10.82 20.98 -0.16
N ARG A 47 11.86 21.75 -0.49
CA ARG A 47 11.86 23.22 -0.39
C ARG A 47 10.77 23.86 -1.24
N GLN A 48 10.63 23.51 -2.52
CA GLN A 48 9.59 24.11 -3.36
C GLN A 48 8.17 23.69 -2.91
N LEU A 49 8.00 22.47 -2.38
CA LEU A 49 6.74 22.02 -1.80
C LEU A 49 6.37 22.81 -0.54
N ALA A 50 7.33 23.10 0.34
CA ALA A 50 7.09 23.92 1.53
C ALA A 50 6.64 25.35 1.17
N LEU A 51 7.26 25.96 0.15
CA LEU A 51 6.83 27.26 -0.39
C LEU A 51 5.43 27.19 -1.01
N LYS A 52 5.11 26.11 -1.74
CA LYS A 52 3.75 25.86 -2.27
C LYS A 52 2.72 25.77 -1.14
N ILE A 53 3.03 25.01 -0.08
CA ILE A 53 2.14 24.85 1.08
C ILE A 53 1.92 26.20 1.76
N SER A 54 2.99 26.99 1.93
CA SER A 54 2.90 28.34 2.52
C SER A 54 1.99 29.25 1.71
N ALA A 55 2.14 29.29 0.39
CA ALA A 55 1.27 30.06 -0.50
C ALA A 55 -0.21 29.60 -0.42
N ASN A 56 -0.46 28.29 -0.42
CA ASN A 56 -1.80 27.75 -0.26
C ASN A 56 -2.39 28.04 1.14
N SER A 57 -1.55 28.12 2.17
CA SER A 57 -1.95 28.45 3.53
C SER A 57 -2.41 29.91 3.66
N VAL A 58 -1.97 30.83 2.79
CA VAL A 58 -2.47 32.22 2.76
C VAL A 58 -3.97 32.23 2.43
N TYR A 59 -4.38 31.46 1.40
CA TYR A 59 -5.80 31.25 1.11
C TYR A 59 -6.51 30.57 2.29
N GLY A 60 -5.93 29.49 2.84
CA GLY A 60 -6.52 28.75 3.96
C GLY A 60 -6.74 29.60 5.21
N PHE A 61 -5.85 30.54 5.48
CA PHE A 61 -5.95 31.50 6.59
C PHE A 61 -7.21 32.36 6.49
N THR A 62 -7.59 32.81 5.28
CA THR A 62 -8.82 33.59 5.09
C THR A 62 -10.10 32.76 5.36
N GLY A 63 -10.04 31.44 5.21
CA GLY A 63 -11.16 30.53 5.44
C GLY A 63 -11.23 29.93 6.85
N ALA A 64 -10.22 30.14 7.69
CA ALA A 64 -10.12 29.52 9.01
C ALA A 64 -11.07 30.20 10.01
N THR A 65 -12.23 29.58 10.28
CA THR A 65 -13.24 30.08 11.23
C THR A 65 -12.69 30.19 12.67
N ILE A 66 -11.84 29.26 13.06
CA ILE A 66 -11.06 29.32 14.30
C ILE A 66 -9.69 29.89 13.94
N GLY A 67 -9.57 31.21 14.01
CA GLY A 67 -8.37 31.94 13.60
C GLY A 67 -8.45 33.41 14.00
N LYS A 68 -7.40 34.17 13.69
CA LYS A 68 -7.31 35.59 14.07
C LYS A 68 -8.09 36.53 13.15
N LEU A 69 -8.22 36.20 11.86
CA LEU A 69 -8.82 37.08 10.85
C LEU A 69 -9.58 36.30 9.76
N PRO A 70 -10.70 35.63 10.10
CA PRO A 70 -11.51 34.93 9.10
C PRO A 70 -12.20 35.92 8.14
N CYS A 71 -12.11 35.66 6.85
CA CYS A 71 -12.84 36.34 5.79
C CYS A 71 -13.40 35.32 4.80
N LEU A 72 -14.50 34.65 5.21
CA LEU A 72 -15.12 33.57 4.44
C LEU A 72 -15.58 33.98 3.03
N ALA A 73 -15.84 35.28 2.81
CA ALA A 73 -16.19 35.80 1.50
C ALA A 73 -15.06 35.61 0.49
N ILE A 74 -13.79 35.85 0.89
CA ILE A 74 -12.62 35.64 0.03
C ILE A 74 -12.47 34.17 -0.30
N SER A 75 -12.49 33.28 0.71
CA SER A 75 -12.32 31.85 0.49
C SER A 75 -13.42 31.28 -0.41
N SER A 76 -14.67 31.71 -0.19
CA SER A 76 -15.82 31.28 -1.01
C SER A 76 -15.68 31.74 -2.45
N SER A 77 -15.31 33.00 -2.70
CA SER A 77 -15.05 33.54 -4.04
C SER A 77 -13.92 32.80 -4.77
N VAL A 78 -12.82 32.47 -4.09
CA VAL A 78 -11.72 31.69 -4.70
C VAL A 78 -12.20 30.32 -5.16
N THR A 79 -12.96 29.59 -4.33
CA THR A 79 -13.48 28.28 -4.74
C THR A 79 -14.52 28.36 -5.86
N ALA A 80 -15.31 29.44 -5.90
CA ALA A 80 -16.28 29.69 -6.97
C ALA A 80 -15.57 29.91 -8.30
N PHE A 81 -14.58 30.81 -8.35
CA PHE A 81 -13.76 31.00 -9.55
C PHE A 81 -13.03 29.72 -9.96
N GLY A 82 -12.51 28.92 -9.01
CA GLY A 82 -11.91 27.63 -9.32
C GLY A 82 -12.85 26.68 -10.07
N ARG A 83 -14.12 26.59 -9.62
CA ARG A 83 -15.15 25.77 -10.28
C ARG A 83 -15.55 26.32 -11.66
N GLU A 84 -15.66 27.63 -11.79
CA GLU A 84 -15.98 28.27 -13.07
C GLU A 84 -14.86 28.07 -14.09
N MET A 85 -13.60 28.25 -13.67
CA MET A 85 -12.43 28.09 -14.54
C MET A 85 -12.26 26.66 -15.04
N ILE A 86 -12.52 25.64 -14.20
CA ILE A 86 -12.40 24.24 -14.63
C ILE A 86 -13.53 23.84 -15.59
N GLU A 87 -14.76 24.33 -15.38
CA GLU A 87 -15.86 24.07 -16.30
C GLU A 87 -15.63 24.77 -17.64
N LYS A 88 -15.18 26.03 -17.62
CA LYS A 88 -14.79 26.77 -18.83
C LYS A 88 -13.67 26.05 -19.58
N THR A 89 -12.64 25.57 -18.88
CA THR A 89 -11.55 24.79 -19.47
C THR A 89 -12.07 23.55 -20.19
N LYS A 90 -12.96 22.78 -19.54
CA LYS A 90 -13.58 21.61 -20.14
C LYS A 90 -14.35 21.96 -21.41
N GLN A 91 -15.14 23.04 -21.36
CA GLN A 91 -15.97 23.46 -22.48
C GLN A 91 -15.12 23.91 -23.68
N GLU A 92 -14.13 24.79 -23.45
CA GLU A 92 -13.22 25.27 -24.51
C GLU A 92 -12.45 24.12 -25.18
N VAL A 93 -12.02 23.10 -24.42
CA VAL A 93 -11.34 21.92 -25.00
C VAL A 93 -12.29 21.08 -25.86
N GLN A 94 -13.47 20.74 -25.35
CA GLN A 94 -14.39 19.87 -26.10
C GLN A 94 -14.99 20.57 -27.31
N ASP A 95 -15.27 21.87 -27.21
CA ASP A 95 -15.85 22.65 -28.31
C ASP A 95 -14.81 22.91 -29.41
N HIS A 96 -13.54 23.14 -29.06
CA HIS A 96 -12.49 23.39 -30.04
C HIS A 96 -12.03 22.09 -30.74
N TYR A 97 -11.69 21.06 -29.97
CA TYR A 97 -11.15 19.79 -30.48
C TYR A 97 -12.25 18.78 -30.82
N CYS A 98 -13.10 19.14 -31.79
CA CYS A 98 -14.23 18.32 -32.24
C CYS A 98 -14.22 18.09 -33.76
N ILE A 99 -14.98 17.08 -34.22
CA ILE A 99 -15.09 16.72 -35.63
C ILE A 99 -15.63 17.88 -36.48
N ALA A 100 -16.54 18.68 -35.92
CA ALA A 100 -17.10 19.85 -36.61
C ALA A 100 -16.05 20.91 -36.96
N ASN A 101 -14.95 20.99 -36.19
CA ASN A 101 -13.83 21.89 -36.44
C ASN A 101 -12.69 21.24 -37.23
N GLY A 102 -12.93 20.07 -37.83
CA GLY A 102 -11.96 19.39 -38.70
C GLY A 102 -10.99 18.43 -37.97
N PHE A 103 -11.21 18.14 -36.69
CA PHE A 103 -10.43 17.11 -35.99
C PHE A 103 -10.94 15.70 -36.31
N LYS A 104 -10.10 14.68 -36.17
CA LYS A 104 -10.47 13.28 -36.48
C LYS A 104 -11.46 12.69 -35.48
N TYR A 105 -11.42 13.15 -34.24
CA TYR A 105 -12.22 12.65 -33.13
C TYR A 105 -12.73 13.81 -32.28
N ASP A 106 -13.82 13.58 -31.55
CA ASP A 106 -14.26 14.50 -30.50
C ASP A 106 -13.46 14.27 -29.22
N ALA A 107 -12.75 15.30 -28.77
CA ALA A 107 -12.06 15.28 -27.49
C ALA A 107 -13.07 15.20 -26.35
N GLN A 108 -12.75 14.37 -25.34
CA GLN A 108 -13.62 14.18 -24.18
C GLN A 108 -12.83 14.39 -22.89
N VAL A 109 -13.35 15.21 -21.98
CA VAL A 109 -12.79 15.32 -20.64
C VAL A 109 -13.27 14.13 -19.80
N ILE A 110 -12.37 13.18 -19.56
CA ILE A 110 -12.68 11.92 -18.87
C ILE A 110 -12.56 12.03 -17.34
N TYR A 111 -11.81 13.01 -16.84
CA TYR A 111 -11.65 13.25 -15.42
C TYR A 111 -11.19 14.68 -15.13
N GLY A 112 -11.57 15.21 -13.98
CA GLY A 112 -11.07 16.49 -13.47
C GLY A 112 -10.97 16.48 -11.95
N ASP A 113 -9.91 17.05 -11.39
CA ASP A 113 -9.71 17.15 -9.94
C ASP A 113 -9.18 18.52 -9.56
N THR A 114 -10.11 19.47 -9.36
CA THR A 114 -9.88 20.83 -8.84
C THR A 114 -9.02 21.74 -9.72
N ASP A 115 -7.79 21.33 -10.03
CA ASP A 115 -6.77 22.10 -10.75
C ASP A 115 -6.21 21.36 -11.99
N SER A 116 -6.77 20.21 -12.34
CA SER A 116 -6.37 19.42 -13.51
C SER A 116 -7.59 18.91 -14.27
N VAL A 117 -7.43 18.82 -15.60
CA VAL A 117 -8.37 18.15 -16.52
C VAL A 117 -7.60 17.07 -17.28
N MET A 118 -8.23 15.90 -17.45
CA MET A 118 -7.68 14.80 -18.22
C MET A 118 -8.53 14.63 -19.47
N VAL A 119 -7.91 14.88 -20.61
CA VAL A 119 -8.57 14.91 -21.92
C VAL A 119 -8.18 13.65 -22.70
N LYS A 120 -9.18 12.96 -23.25
CA LYS A 120 -9.00 11.88 -24.22
C LYS A 120 -9.22 12.45 -25.62
N PHE A 121 -8.14 12.59 -26.39
CA PHE A 121 -8.18 13.10 -27.77
C PHE A 121 -8.56 12.04 -28.81
N GLY A 122 -8.55 10.75 -28.46
CA GLY A 122 -8.98 9.65 -29.33
C GLY A 122 -7.87 9.00 -30.17
N TYR A 123 -6.69 9.62 -30.24
CA TYR A 123 -5.50 9.05 -30.91
C TYR A 123 -4.82 7.98 -30.06
N ASP A 124 -4.14 7.04 -30.72
CA ASP A 124 -3.42 5.91 -30.13
C ASP A 124 -1.90 6.11 -30.07
N ASP A 125 -1.38 7.18 -30.67
CA ASP A 125 0.03 7.55 -30.64
C ASP A 125 0.33 8.63 -29.59
N LEU A 126 1.45 8.46 -28.88
CA LEU A 126 1.88 9.38 -27.82
C LEU A 126 2.28 10.75 -28.37
N GLU A 127 2.88 10.80 -29.55
CA GLU A 127 3.43 12.03 -30.13
C GLU A 127 2.32 13.04 -30.44
N THR A 128 1.27 12.60 -31.14
CA THR A 128 0.11 13.43 -31.43
C THR A 128 -0.61 13.83 -30.16
N CYS A 129 -0.82 12.90 -29.21
CA CYS A 129 -1.48 13.22 -27.94
C CYS A 129 -0.70 14.26 -27.11
N MET A 130 0.64 14.19 -27.09
CA MET A 130 1.48 15.16 -26.39
C MET A 130 1.40 16.54 -27.07
N LYS A 131 1.55 16.58 -28.40
CA LYS A 131 1.45 17.82 -29.18
C LYS A 131 0.09 18.50 -29.00
N MET A 132 -1.00 17.75 -29.14
CA MET A 132 -2.35 18.28 -28.92
C MET A 132 -2.56 18.74 -27.48
N GLY A 133 -1.97 18.05 -26.50
CA GLY A 133 -2.00 18.46 -25.10
C GLY A 133 -1.32 19.80 -24.84
N GLU A 134 -0.15 20.03 -25.45
CA GLU A 134 0.57 21.31 -25.40
C GLU A 134 -0.22 22.42 -26.08
N GLU A 135 -0.69 22.19 -27.31
CA GLU A 135 -1.52 23.14 -28.06
C GLU A 135 -2.80 23.50 -27.29
N ALA A 136 -3.46 22.52 -26.67
CA ALA A 136 -4.67 22.74 -25.88
C ALA A 136 -4.39 23.56 -24.63
N ALA A 137 -3.28 23.30 -23.94
CA ALA A 137 -2.89 24.06 -22.75
C ALA A 137 -2.62 25.53 -23.09
N ASP A 138 -1.91 25.80 -24.19
CA ASP A 138 -1.62 27.16 -24.65
C ASP A 138 -2.90 27.85 -25.16
N TYR A 139 -3.73 27.17 -25.96
CA TYR A 139 -5.03 27.68 -26.44
C TYR A 139 -5.93 28.10 -25.28
N VAL A 140 -6.16 27.21 -24.31
CA VAL A 140 -7.04 27.49 -23.17
C VAL A 140 -6.46 28.61 -22.28
N SER A 141 -5.14 28.71 -22.15
CA SER A 141 -4.50 29.80 -21.41
C SER A 141 -4.85 31.18 -21.97
N THR A 142 -5.09 31.30 -23.29
CA THR A 142 -5.53 32.57 -23.90
C THR A 142 -6.92 33.04 -23.46
N LYS A 143 -7.72 32.14 -22.85
CA LYS A 143 -9.11 32.41 -22.42
C LYS A 143 -9.20 32.96 -21.00
N PHE A 144 -8.07 33.08 -20.31
CA PHE A 144 -7.98 33.52 -18.92
C PHE A 144 -7.10 34.77 -18.77
N LEU A 145 -7.26 35.47 -17.64
CA LEU A 145 -6.48 36.65 -17.31
C LEU A 145 -5.08 36.25 -16.83
N ASN A 146 -4.06 37.00 -17.23
CA ASN A 146 -2.73 36.89 -16.61
C ASN A 146 -2.83 37.11 -15.09
N PRO A 147 -2.16 36.31 -14.25
CA PRO A 147 -1.12 35.32 -14.55
C PRO A 147 -1.60 33.86 -14.67
N ILE A 148 -2.90 33.62 -14.90
CA ILE A 148 -3.46 32.26 -14.99
C ILE A 148 -2.97 31.61 -16.29
N LYS A 149 -2.25 30.50 -16.15
CA LYS A 149 -1.74 29.71 -17.28
C LYS A 149 -1.95 28.23 -17.00
N LEU A 150 -2.47 27.51 -17.99
CA LEU A 150 -2.47 26.04 -18.02
C LEU A 150 -1.14 25.56 -18.61
N GLU A 151 -0.63 24.47 -18.06
CA GLU A 151 0.58 23.81 -18.56
C GLU A 151 0.24 22.37 -18.88
N PHE A 152 0.65 21.90 -20.06
CA PHE A 152 0.68 20.47 -20.33
C PHE A 152 1.72 19.81 -19.41
N GLU A 153 1.32 18.73 -18.74
CA GLU A 153 2.19 18.05 -17.77
C GLU A 153 2.67 16.68 -18.26
N LYS A 154 1.78 15.89 -18.87
CA LYS A 154 2.00 14.46 -19.15
C LYS A 154 0.88 13.85 -20.00
N VAL A 155 1.17 12.68 -20.56
CA VAL A 155 0.16 11.72 -21.05
C VAL A 155 0.16 10.46 -20.16
N TYR A 156 -1.01 9.87 -19.92
CA TYR A 156 -1.12 8.52 -19.36
C TYR A 156 -1.37 7.49 -20.45
N PHE A 157 -0.50 6.49 -20.55
CA PHE A 157 -0.68 5.41 -21.52
C PHE A 157 -0.03 4.10 -21.04
N PRO A 158 -0.80 3.11 -20.54
CA PRO A 158 -2.25 3.14 -20.33
C PRO A 158 -2.68 3.97 -19.14
N TYR A 159 -3.99 4.16 -19.04
CA TYR A 159 -4.68 4.82 -17.93
C TYR A 159 -5.79 3.93 -17.36
N LEU A 160 -5.85 3.83 -16.03
CA LEU A 160 -6.87 3.12 -15.27
C LEU A 160 -7.50 4.07 -14.26
N LEU A 161 -8.69 4.55 -14.56
CA LEU A 161 -9.51 5.35 -13.65
C LEU A 161 -10.46 4.42 -12.89
N ILE A 162 -10.26 4.30 -11.57
CA ILE A 162 -11.09 3.46 -10.72
C ILE A 162 -12.26 4.25 -10.16
N ASN A 163 -11.96 5.39 -9.54
CA ASN A 163 -12.93 6.26 -8.87
C ASN A 163 -12.35 7.67 -8.70
N LYS A 164 -13.15 8.60 -8.18
CA LYS A 164 -12.66 9.94 -7.80
C LYS A 164 -11.47 9.82 -6.85
N LYS A 165 -10.38 10.51 -7.18
CA LYS A 165 -9.08 10.50 -6.48
C LYS A 165 -8.41 9.11 -6.40
N ARG A 166 -8.81 8.17 -7.26
CA ARG A 166 -8.28 6.80 -7.31
C ARG A 166 -8.03 6.38 -8.75
N TYR A 167 -6.78 6.48 -9.18
CA TYR A 167 -6.38 6.12 -10.53
C TYR A 167 -4.92 5.68 -10.57
N ALA A 168 -4.57 4.95 -11.63
CA ALA A 168 -3.22 4.54 -11.95
C ALA A 168 -2.95 4.68 -13.45
N GLY A 169 -1.71 4.90 -13.83
CA GLY A 169 -1.31 4.94 -15.23
C GLY A 169 0.20 5.02 -15.37
N LEU A 170 0.70 4.68 -16.55
CA LEU A 170 2.11 4.95 -16.86
C LEU A 170 2.25 6.42 -17.23
N TYR A 171 3.15 7.12 -16.54
CA TYR A 171 3.39 8.55 -16.66
C TYR A 171 4.40 8.80 -17.78
N TRP A 172 4.00 9.55 -18.82
CA TRP A 172 4.87 9.86 -19.95
C TRP A 172 5.08 11.38 -20.09
N THR A 173 6.34 11.80 -20.02
CA THR A 173 6.81 13.16 -20.37
C THR A 173 7.49 13.21 -21.74
N ASN A 174 7.80 12.06 -22.33
CA ASN A 174 8.39 11.91 -23.65
C ASN A 174 7.82 10.65 -24.32
N THR A 175 8.02 10.49 -25.63
CA THR A 175 7.44 9.39 -26.42
C THR A 175 8.21 8.08 -26.37
N LYS A 176 9.43 8.06 -25.80
CA LYS A 176 10.35 6.90 -25.88
C LYS A 176 10.20 5.94 -24.71
N LYS A 177 10.07 6.46 -23.49
CA LYS A 177 9.98 5.65 -22.28
C LYS A 177 9.14 6.36 -21.23
N PHE A 178 8.26 5.61 -20.57
CA PHE A 178 7.52 6.10 -19.42
C PHE A 178 8.46 6.40 -18.25
N ASP A 179 8.16 7.45 -17.50
CA ASP A 179 8.97 7.89 -16.38
C ASP A 179 8.78 6.98 -15.15
N LYS A 180 7.53 6.65 -14.86
CA LYS A 180 7.12 5.80 -13.73
C LYS A 180 5.66 5.37 -13.84
N MET A 181 5.28 4.39 -13.04
CA MET A 181 3.87 4.14 -12.73
C MET A 181 3.38 5.18 -11.71
N ASP A 182 2.42 6.02 -12.11
CA ASP A 182 1.78 6.94 -11.18
C ASP A 182 0.54 6.29 -10.58
N THR A 183 0.40 6.43 -9.26
CA THR A 183 -0.68 5.82 -8.49
C THR A 183 -1.20 6.85 -7.51
N LYS A 184 -2.48 7.21 -7.63
CA LYS A 184 -3.13 8.21 -6.77
C LYS A 184 -4.24 7.56 -5.96
N GLY A 185 -4.17 7.69 -4.64
CA GLY A 185 -5.23 7.26 -3.71
C GLY A 185 -5.52 5.76 -3.64
N ILE A 186 -4.77 4.95 -4.38
CA ILE A 186 -4.85 3.48 -4.32
C ILE A 186 -3.98 2.91 -3.19
N GLU A 187 -4.14 1.63 -2.91
CA GLU A 187 -3.58 0.96 -1.75
C GLU A 187 -2.04 0.82 -1.75
N THR A 188 -1.36 1.10 -2.87
CA THR A 188 0.11 1.11 -2.97
C THR A 188 0.78 2.24 -2.18
N VAL A 189 0.11 3.40 -2.08
CA VAL A 189 0.64 4.60 -1.40
C VAL A 189 0.01 4.86 -0.03
N ARG A 190 -0.97 4.03 0.33
CA ARG A 190 -1.70 4.11 1.61
C ARG A 190 -0.97 3.33 2.70
N ARG A 191 -0.94 3.90 3.91
CA ARG A 191 -0.21 3.35 5.06
C ARG A 191 -1.09 2.61 6.06
N ASP A 192 -2.38 2.47 5.78
CA ASP A 192 -3.38 1.88 6.67
C ASP A 192 -3.76 0.43 6.31
N ASN A 193 -3.13 -0.14 5.28
CA ASN A 193 -3.27 -1.55 4.88
C ASN A 193 -2.03 -2.35 5.31
N CYS A 194 -2.14 -3.68 5.29
CA CYS A 194 -0.97 -4.53 5.44
C CYS A 194 -0.08 -4.49 4.20
N ARG A 195 1.21 -4.78 4.39
CA ARG A 195 2.23 -4.70 3.32
C ARG A 195 1.97 -5.66 2.16
N LEU A 196 1.31 -6.79 2.42
CA LEU A 196 0.85 -7.74 1.40
C LEU A 196 0.00 -7.03 0.34
N VAL A 197 -0.96 -6.20 0.76
CA VAL A 197 -1.86 -5.50 -0.17
C VAL A 197 -1.07 -4.57 -1.08
N SER A 198 -0.19 -3.74 -0.52
CA SER A 198 0.60 -2.80 -1.32
C SER A 198 1.48 -3.55 -2.34
N ASN A 199 2.11 -4.65 -1.93
CA ASN A 199 2.95 -5.47 -2.82
C ASN A 199 2.13 -6.14 -3.93
N VAL A 200 1.01 -6.78 -3.58
CA VAL A 200 0.11 -7.46 -4.53
C VAL A 200 -0.43 -6.46 -5.54
N ILE A 201 -0.96 -5.32 -5.10
CA ILE A 201 -1.55 -4.31 -6.00
C ILE A 201 -0.48 -3.68 -6.89
N THR A 202 0.72 -3.42 -6.37
CA THR A 202 1.83 -2.93 -7.20
C THR A 202 2.17 -3.92 -8.30
N LYS A 203 2.30 -5.21 -7.96
CA LYS A 203 2.62 -6.24 -8.95
C LYS A 203 1.49 -6.45 -9.96
N VAL A 204 0.24 -6.43 -9.52
CA VAL A 204 -0.92 -6.51 -10.42
C VAL A 204 -0.93 -5.36 -11.42
N LEU A 205 -0.67 -4.13 -10.97
CA LEU A 205 -0.60 -2.97 -11.86
C LEU A 205 0.59 -3.05 -12.83
N GLU A 206 1.72 -3.61 -12.41
CA GLU A 206 2.87 -3.88 -13.30
C GLU A 206 2.49 -4.88 -14.40
N LEU A 207 1.90 -6.01 -14.01
CA LEU A 207 1.45 -7.05 -14.95
C LEU A 207 0.43 -6.49 -15.95
N ILE A 208 -0.52 -5.67 -15.49
CA ILE A 208 -1.61 -5.14 -16.32
C ILE A 208 -1.19 -3.93 -17.17
N LEU A 209 -0.52 -2.93 -16.57
CA LEU A 209 -0.27 -1.65 -17.25
C LEU A 209 1.04 -1.66 -18.04
N GLU A 210 2.07 -2.32 -17.52
CA GLU A 210 3.39 -2.37 -18.16
C GLU A 210 3.51 -3.59 -19.07
N ARG A 211 3.26 -4.79 -18.54
CA ARG A 211 3.42 -6.04 -19.31
C ARG A 211 2.22 -6.40 -20.18
N ARG A 212 1.06 -5.77 -19.94
CA ARG A 212 -0.21 -6.04 -20.64
C ARG A 212 -0.66 -7.51 -20.57
N ASP A 213 -0.30 -8.21 -19.50
CA ASP A 213 -0.60 -9.62 -19.27
C ASP A 213 -1.61 -9.78 -18.12
N VAL A 214 -2.89 -9.71 -18.48
CA VAL A 214 -4.00 -9.90 -17.52
C VAL A 214 -4.09 -11.35 -17.02
N PRO A 215 -3.95 -12.40 -17.87
CA PRO A 215 -3.93 -13.79 -17.41
C PRO A 215 -2.84 -14.08 -16.35
N GLU A 216 -1.63 -13.56 -16.53
CA GLU A 216 -0.57 -13.70 -15.53
C GLU A 216 -0.94 -12.99 -14.22
N ALA A 217 -1.57 -11.80 -14.31
CA ALA A 217 -2.08 -11.10 -13.13
C ALA A 217 -3.15 -11.91 -12.39
N GLU A 218 -4.07 -12.56 -13.11
CA GLU A 218 -5.07 -13.46 -12.52
C GLU A 218 -4.41 -14.65 -11.81
N SER A 219 -3.43 -15.29 -12.46
CA SER A 219 -2.68 -16.43 -11.90
C SER A 219 -1.92 -16.04 -10.63
N PHE A 220 -1.21 -14.92 -10.67
CA PHE A 220 -0.49 -14.37 -9.52
C PHE A 220 -1.41 -14.09 -8.33
N VAL A 221 -2.59 -13.49 -8.56
CA VAL A 221 -3.57 -13.23 -7.50
C VAL A 221 -4.11 -14.52 -6.91
N LYS A 222 -4.50 -15.49 -7.75
CA LYS A 222 -5.00 -16.79 -7.28
C LYS A 222 -3.97 -17.53 -6.43
N GLN A 223 -2.71 -17.53 -6.85
CA GLN A 223 -1.61 -18.12 -6.09
C GLN A 223 -1.40 -17.40 -4.76
N THR A 224 -1.41 -16.05 -4.76
CA THR A 224 -1.25 -15.27 -3.53
C THR A 224 -2.38 -15.54 -2.53
N ILE A 225 -3.62 -15.66 -3.00
CA ILE A 225 -4.77 -16.01 -2.15
C ILE A 225 -4.62 -17.44 -1.60
N ALA A 226 -4.19 -18.39 -2.42
CA ALA A 226 -3.92 -19.77 -1.98
C ALA A 226 -2.85 -19.80 -0.89
N ASP A 227 -1.76 -19.04 -1.07
CA ASP A 227 -0.68 -18.94 -0.09
C ASP A 227 -1.14 -18.29 1.22
N LEU A 228 -2.00 -17.27 1.14
CA LEU A 228 -2.60 -16.65 2.32
C LEU A 228 -3.45 -17.66 3.10
N LEU A 229 -4.37 -18.35 2.44
CA LEU A 229 -5.30 -19.30 3.08
C LEU A 229 -4.61 -20.55 3.61
N GLN A 230 -3.43 -20.88 3.07
CA GLN A 230 -2.61 -22.02 3.50
C GLN A 230 -1.53 -21.61 4.53
N ASN A 231 -1.58 -20.40 5.09
CA ASN A 231 -0.59 -19.84 6.03
C ASN A 231 0.86 -19.84 5.49
N ARG A 232 1.05 -19.72 4.17
CA ARG A 232 2.37 -19.61 3.53
C ARG A 232 2.85 -18.17 3.38
N VAL A 233 2.01 -17.18 3.69
CA VAL A 233 2.41 -15.77 3.72
C VAL A 233 3.14 -15.43 5.02
N ASP A 234 4.30 -14.77 4.91
CA ASP A 234 5.03 -14.30 6.08
C ASP A 234 4.18 -13.30 6.88
N MET A 235 4.08 -13.51 8.19
CA MET A 235 3.30 -12.66 9.10
C MET A 235 3.70 -11.18 9.00
N GLN A 236 4.97 -10.88 8.67
CA GLN A 236 5.40 -9.50 8.45
C GLN A 236 4.60 -8.79 7.34
N GLN A 237 4.21 -9.52 6.28
CA GLN A 237 3.39 -8.98 5.20
C GLN A 237 1.97 -8.66 5.68
N LEU A 238 1.55 -9.24 6.80
CA LEU A 238 0.21 -9.09 7.39
C LEU A 238 0.15 -8.01 8.48
N VAL A 239 1.29 -7.43 8.86
CA VAL A 239 1.35 -6.35 9.86
C VAL A 239 0.67 -5.10 9.32
N ILE A 240 -0.25 -4.55 10.10
CA ILE A 240 -0.95 -3.27 9.88
C ILE A 240 -0.40 -2.28 10.91
N THR A 241 -0.17 -1.03 10.49
CA THR A 241 0.26 0.03 11.42
C THR A 241 -0.72 1.20 11.41
N LYS A 242 -1.09 1.70 12.58
CA LYS A 242 -1.91 2.92 12.73
C LYS A 242 -1.34 3.84 13.79
N ALA A 243 -1.39 5.14 13.52
CA ALA A 243 -0.95 6.16 14.48
C ALA A 243 -1.97 6.29 15.61
N LEU A 244 -1.48 6.26 16.86
CA LEU A 244 -2.27 6.50 18.06
C LEU A 244 -2.34 8.03 18.29
N SER A 245 -3.36 8.68 17.75
CA SER A 245 -3.43 10.14 17.72
C SER A 245 -4.10 10.76 18.96
N ARG A 246 -4.97 10.02 19.65
CA ARG A 246 -5.70 10.49 20.84
C ARG A 246 -5.91 9.32 21.81
N GLN A 247 -6.19 9.62 23.07
CA GLN A 247 -6.60 8.59 24.05
C GLN A 247 -8.09 8.25 23.89
N ASP A 248 -8.94 9.27 23.76
CA ASP A 248 -10.38 9.07 23.66
C ASP A 248 -10.86 9.02 22.20
N TYR A 249 -11.21 7.83 21.75
CA TYR A 249 -11.94 7.62 20.50
C TYR A 249 -13.40 7.31 20.81
N ALA A 250 -14.33 8.03 20.16
CA ALA A 250 -15.76 7.74 20.28
C ALA A 250 -16.12 6.31 19.87
N ASN A 251 -15.35 5.71 18.96
CA ASN A 251 -15.52 4.34 18.49
C ASN A 251 -14.29 3.50 18.82
N LYS A 252 -14.49 2.29 19.34
CA LYS A 252 -13.42 1.33 19.61
C LYS A 252 -12.64 0.99 18.33
N GLN A 253 -11.33 1.19 18.37
CA GLN A 253 -10.42 0.92 17.25
C GLN A 253 -9.43 -0.20 17.62
N PRO A 254 -9.01 -1.07 16.68
CA PRO A 254 -8.11 -2.17 16.98
C PRO A 254 -6.78 -1.74 17.62
N HIS A 255 -6.12 -0.74 17.04
CA HIS A 255 -4.84 -0.22 17.55
C HIS A 255 -4.93 0.42 18.94
N VAL A 256 -6.09 0.98 19.30
CA VAL A 256 -6.32 1.62 20.60
C VAL A 256 -6.55 0.56 21.68
N GLU A 257 -7.46 -0.38 21.42
CA GLU A 257 -7.73 -1.50 22.31
C GLU A 257 -6.49 -2.37 22.52
N LEU A 258 -5.68 -2.55 21.47
CA LEU A 258 -4.40 -3.24 21.59
C LEU A 258 -3.42 -2.46 22.47
N ALA A 259 -3.27 -1.15 22.28
CA ALA A 259 -2.38 -0.34 23.10
C ALA A 259 -2.75 -0.41 24.58
N GLU A 260 -4.04 -0.35 24.92
CA GLU A 260 -4.51 -0.53 26.30
C GLU A 260 -4.24 -1.95 26.82
N ARG A 261 -4.44 -2.98 25.99
CA ARG A 261 -4.11 -4.37 26.37
C ARG A 261 -2.61 -4.57 26.57
N MET A 262 -1.77 -3.92 25.78
CA MET A 262 -0.31 -3.93 25.96
C MET A 262 0.06 -3.25 27.27
N ARG A 263 -0.51 -2.07 27.56
CA ARG A 263 -0.28 -1.34 28.83
C ARG A 263 -0.68 -2.14 30.07
N LYS A 264 -1.79 -2.89 30.00
CA LYS A 264 -2.22 -3.79 31.09
C LYS A 264 -1.30 -5.00 31.26
N ARG A 265 -0.66 -5.47 30.20
CA ARG A 265 0.29 -6.61 30.23
C ARG A 265 1.66 -6.17 30.75
N ASP A 266 2.16 -5.07 30.21
CA ASP A 266 3.42 -4.44 30.59
C ASP A 266 3.38 -2.96 30.22
N ALA A 267 3.36 -2.10 31.23
CA ALA A 267 3.29 -0.65 31.02
C ALA A 267 4.58 -0.10 30.38
N GLY A 268 5.73 -0.76 30.57
CA GLY A 268 7.03 -0.28 30.07
C GLY A 268 7.22 -0.42 28.57
N SER A 269 6.49 -1.32 27.91
CA SER A 269 6.57 -1.58 26.47
C SER A 269 5.36 -1.07 25.67
N ALA A 270 4.44 -0.36 26.32
CA ALA A 270 3.21 0.12 25.71
C ALA A 270 3.43 1.37 24.83
N PRO A 271 2.76 1.47 23.65
CA PRO A 271 2.85 2.65 22.80
C PRO A 271 2.31 3.93 23.47
N ALA A 272 2.96 5.06 23.18
CA ALA A 272 2.56 6.39 23.60
C ALA A 272 1.72 7.12 22.54
N ILE A 273 1.09 8.24 22.92
CA ILE A 273 0.37 9.10 21.97
C ILE A 273 1.39 9.66 20.97
N GLY A 274 1.07 9.58 19.68
CA GLY A 274 1.94 9.95 18.56
C GLY A 274 2.62 8.73 17.91
N ASP A 275 2.76 7.61 18.64
CA ASP A 275 3.39 6.41 18.11
C ASP A 275 2.51 5.69 17.09
N ARG A 276 3.16 4.86 16.25
CA ARG A 276 2.45 3.90 15.42
C ARG A 276 2.38 2.55 16.11
N VAL A 277 1.16 2.06 16.31
CA VAL A 277 0.89 0.73 16.85
C VAL A 277 0.84 -0.27 15.69
N ALA A 278 1.73 -1.26 15.73
CA ALA A 278 1.77 -2.38 14.80
C ALA A 278 0.93 -3.54 15.35
N TYR A 279 0.10 -4.14 14.51
CA TYR A 279 -0.75 -5.26 14.90
C TYR A 279 -1.04 -6.21 13.74
N VAL A 280 -1.41 -7.44 14.08
CA VAL A 280 -2.02 -8.41 13.16
C VAL A 280 -3.40 -8.81 13.67
N VAL A 281 -4.24 -9.36 12.78
CA VAL A 281 -5.58 -9.83 13.14
C VAL A 281 -5.57 -11.34 13.32
N ILE A 282 -5.82 -11.79 14.55
CA ILE A 282 -5.83 -13.20 14.94
C ILE A 282 -7.24 -13.80 14.86
N LYS A 283 -7.29 -15.12 14.70
CA LYS A 283 -8.52 -15.90 14.68
C LYS A 283 -8.97 -16.18 16.12
N THR A 284 -10.11 -15.62 16.50
CA THR A 284 -10.77 -15.83 17.81
C THR A 284 -12.26 -16.06 17.61
N ALA A 285 -12.96 -16.47 18.68
CA ALA A 285 -14.43 -16.55 18.71
C ALA A 285 -15.11 -15.16 18.56
N GLY A 286 -14.43 -14.09 18.98
CA GLY A 286 -14.91 -12.72 18.80
C GLY A 286 -15.11 -12.35 17.33
N THR A 287 -16.21 -11.65 17.04
CA THR A 287 -16.59 -11.21 15.68
C THR A 287 -15.99 -9.86 15.32
N LYS A 288 -15.63 -9.05 16.32
CA LYS A 288 -15.23 -7.65 16.11
C LYS A 288 -13.73 -7.53 15.93
N ALA A 289 -13.30 -6.79 14.91
CA ALA A 289 -11.88 -6.66 14.56
C ALA A 289 -11.01 -6.09 15.69
N TYR A 290 -11.57 -5.24 16.57
CA TYR A 290 -10.83 -4.67 17.69
C TYR A 290 -10.56 -5.65 18.85
N GLU A 291 -11.33 -6.75 18.93
CA GLU A 291 -11.06 -7.83 19.88
C GLU A 291 -9.95 -8.75 19.36
N LYS A 292 -9.78 -8.77 18.03
CA LYS A 292 -8.89 -9.67 17.28
C LYS A 292 -7.51 -9.10 16.97
N SER A 293 -7.25 -7.83 17.26
CA SER A 293 -5.91 -7.26 17.06
C SER A 293 -4.94 -7.73 18.13
N GLU A 294 -3.73 -8.10 17.74
CA GLU A 294 -2.68 -8.51 18.66
C GLU A 294 -1.29 -8.08 18.17
N ASP A 295 -0.37 -7.89 19.12
CA ASP A 295 1.02 -7.54 18.84
C ASP A 295 1.74 -8.69 18.09
N PRO A 296 2.47 -8.41 17.00
CA PRO A 296 3.06 -9.49 16.20
C PRO A 296 4.10 -10.32 16.95
N LEU A 297 4.83 -9.78 17.94
CA LEU A 297 5.75 -10.58 18.75
C LEU A 297 4.97 -11.52 19.66
N PHE A 298 3.91 -11.01 20.31
CA PHE A 298 3.04 -11.83 21.14
C PHE A 298 2.41 -12.99 20.36
N VAL A 299 2.01 -12.73 19.11
CA VAL A 299 1.50 -13.77 18.20
C VAL A 299 2.56 -14.82 17.88
N LEU A 300 3.80 -14.40 17.59
CA LEU A 300 4.91 -15.31 17.32
C LEU A 300 5.26 -16.15 18.55
N GLU A 301 5.31 -15.56 19.74
CA GLU A 301 5.65 -16.26 20.97
C GLU A 301 4.60 -17.32 21.32
N ASN A 302 3.32 -16.96 21.22
CA ASN A 302 2.19 -17.81 21.64
C ASN A 302 1.57 -18.68 20.52
N ASN A 303 2.11 -18.63 19.29
CA ASN A 303 1.54 -19.28 18.09
C ASN A 303 0.05 -19.02 17.91
N LEU A 304 -0.37 -17.77 18.01
CA LEU A 304 -1.79 -17.45 17.82
C LEU A 304 -2.14 -17.58 16.32
N PRO A 305 -3.24 -18.27 15.98
CA PRO A 305 -3.64 -18.44 14.58
C PRO A 305 -4.04 -17.10 13.97
N ILE A 306 -3.60 -16.84 12.74
CA ILE A 306 -3.98 -15.66 11.98
C ILE A 306 -5.38 -15.83 11.37
N ASP A 307 -6.16 -14.75 11.31
CA ASP A 307 -7.45 -14.74 10.62
C ASP A 307 -7.26 -14.49 9.11
N THR A 308 -6.89 -15.53 8.37
CA THR A 308 -6.64 -15.45 6.92
C THR A 308 -7.87 -14.98 6.14
N LYS A 309 -9.09 -15.27 6.64
CA LYS A 309 -10.35 -14.83 6.04
C LYS A 309 -10.50 -13.31 6.13
N TYR A 310 -10.19 -12.71 7.29
CA TYR A 310 -10.16 -11.25 7.43
C TYR A 310 -9.23 -10.58 6.40
N TYR A 311 -8.02 -11.12 6.21
CA TYR A 311 -7.08 -10.55 5.24
C TYR A 311 -7.56 -10.70 3.79
N LEU A 312 -8.20 -11.82 3.44
CA LEU A 312 -8.80 -11.99 2.13
C LEU A 312 -9.94 -10.97 1.93
N GLU A 313 -10.96 -11.00 2.79
CA GLU A 313 -12.20 -10.23 2.60
C GLU A 313 -12.04 -8.73 2.84
N ASN A 314 -11.32 -8.34 3.90
CA ASN A 314 -11.24 -6.93 4.31
C ASN A 314 -10.01 -6.20 3.76
N GLN A 315 -8.93 -6.91 3.41
CA GLN A 315 -7.70 -6.28 2.93
C GLN A 315 -7.49 -6.44 1.42
N LEU A 316 -7.67 -7.65 0.86
CA LEU A 316 -7.37 -7.93 -0.55
C LEU A 316 -8.55 -7.78 -1.50
N SER A 317 -9.75 -8.24 -1.13
CA SER A 317 -10.90 -8.32 -2.04
C SER A 317 -11.26 -6.97 -2.67
N ASN A 318 -11.48 -5.93 -1.85
CA ASN A 318 -11.93 -4.63 -2.36
C ASN A 318 -10.92 -3.98 -3.33
N PRO A 319 -9.60 -3.91 -3.02
CA PRO A 319 -8.61 -3.38 -3.96
C PRO A 319 -8.51 -4.19 -5.26
N LEU A 320 -8.57 -5.52 -5.18
CA LEU A 320 -8.48 -6.38 -6.36
C LEU A 320 -9.71 -6.22 -7.27
N THR A 321 -10.92 -6.28 -6.70
CA THR A 321 -12.16 -6.09 -7.46
C THR A 321 -12.15 -4.77 -8.22
N ARG A 322 -11.75 -3.67 -7.55
CA ARG A 322 -11.66 -2.34 -8.17
C ARG A 322 -10.74 -2.25 -9.39
N ILE A 323 -9.71 -3.09 -9.47
CA ILE A 323 -8.75 -3.10 -10.58
C ILE A 323 -9.22 -4.04 -11.69
N PHE A 324 -9.67 -5.24 -11.33
CA PHE A 324 -10.03 -6.26 -12.32
C PHE A 324 -11.43 -6.09 -12.90
N GLU A 325 -12.38 -5.52 -12.16
CA GLU A 325 -13.77 -5.37 -12.63
C GLU A 325 -13.88 -4.49 -13.90
N PRO A 326 -13.21 -3.32 -14.01
CA PRO A 326 -13.23 -2.54 -15.26
C PRO A 326 -12.57 -3.24 -16.46
N ILE A 327 -11.79 -4.29 -16.25
CA ILE A 327 -11.00 -4.98 -17.28
C ILE A 327 -11.65 -6.29 -17.70
N LEU A 328 -12.09 -7.10 -16.74
CA LEU A 328 -12.62 -8.45 -16.93
C LEU A 328 -14.14 -8.55 -16.77
N GLY A 329 -14.78 -7.51 -16.22
CA GLY A 329 -16.17 -7.52 -15.79
C GLY A 329 -16.37 -8.13 -14.39
N GLU A 330 -17.52 -7.83 -13.78
CA GLU A 330 -17.85 -8.16 -12.38
C GLU A 330 -17.83 -9.67 -12.09
N LYS A 331 -18.29 -10.50 -13.04
CA LYS A 331 -18.35 -11.96 -12.87
C LYS A 331 -16.94 -12.57 -12.73
N ARG A 332 -16.07 -12.29 -13.70
CA ARG A 332 -14.69 -12.82 -13.71
C ARG A 332 -13.86 -12.26 -12.55
N ALA A 333 -14.04 -10.98 -12.20
CA ALA A 333 -13.37 -10.40 -11.05
C ALA A 333 -13.76 -11.11 -9.73
N ARG A 334 -15.03 -11.50 -9.56
CA ARG A 334 -15.48 -12.31 -8.40
C ARG A 334 -14.86 -13.71 -8.38
N GLU A 335 -14.72 -14.36 -9.53
CA GLU A 335 -14.06 -15.67 -9.66
C GLU A 335 -12.57 -15.66 -9.25
N LEU A 336 -11.92 -14.49 -9.16
CA LEU A 336 -10.57 -14.39 -8.59
C LEU A 336 -10.56 -14.61 -7.07
N LEU A 337 -11.64 -14.24 -6.39
CA LEU A 337 -11.76 -14.29 -4.93
C LEU A 337 -12.34 -15.61 -4.43
N THR A 338 -12.95 -16.39 -5.32
CA THR A 338 -13.57 -17.68 -4.99
C THR A 338 -13.24 -18.72 -6.05
N GLY A 339 -12.76 -19.90 -5.66
CA GLY A 339 -12.47 -20.95 -6.63
C GLY A 339 -11.78 -22.15 -6.02
N ALA A 340 -11.19 -23.01 -6.86
CA ALA A 340 -10.44 -24.17 -6.39
C ALA A 340 -9.25 -23.77 -5.49
N HIS A 341 -8.60 -22.64 -5.80
CA HIS A 341 -7.48 -22.07 -5.04
C HIS A 341 -7.86 -21.62 -3.62
N THR A 342 -9.15 -21.42 -3.33
CA THR A 342 -9.64 -21.00 -2.00
C THR A 342 -10.22 -22.13 -1.16
N ARG A 343 -10.33 -23.34 -1.71
CA ARG A 343 -10.95 -24.49 -1.01
C ARG A 343 -10.05 -25.09 0.08
N THR A 344 -8.73 -24.97 -0.09
CA THR A 344 -7.76 -25.50 0.87
C THR A 344 -7.40 -24.41 1.87
N VAL A 345 -7.90 -24.55 3.09
CA VAL A 345 -7.60 -23.62 4.19
C VAL A 345 -6.85 -24.39 5.27
N THR A 346 -5.65 -23.93 5.58
CA THR A 346 -4.86 -24.46 6.69
C THR A 346 -5.05 -23.54 7.89
N VAL A 347 -5.32 -24.09 9.07
CA VAL A 347 -5.43 -23.31 10.31
C VAL A 347 -4.42 -23.85 11.30
N ALA A 348 -3.52 -22.97 11.78
CA ALA A 348 -2.61 -23.35 12.85
C ALA A 348 -3.40 -23.68 14.12
N ALA A 349 -3.06 -24.78 14.79
CA ALA A 349 -3.64 -25.10 16.07
C ALA A 349 -3.02 -24.19 17.15
N PRO A 350 -3.81 -23.45 17.95
CA PRO A 350 -3.27 -22.59 18.99
C PRO A 350 -2.50 -23.42 20.02
N THR A 351 -1.32 -22.98 20.44
CA THR A 351 -0.56 -23.69 21.48
C THR A 351 -1.05 -23.43 22.91
N THR A 352 -1.88 -22.40 23.09
CA THR A 352 -2.33 -21.90 24.40
C THR A 352 -3.84 -21.78 24.45
N GLY A 353 -4.46 -22.28 25.53
CA GLY A 353 -5.90 -22.22 25.78
C GLY A 353 -6.36 -23.34 26.71
N GLY A 354 -7.38 -23.10 27.54
CA GLY A 354 -7.85 -24.07 28.54
C GLY A 354 -8.17 -25.44 27.95
N LEU A 355 -8.80 -25.46 26.76
CA LEU A 355 -9.15 -26.70 26.06
C LEU A 355 -7.93 -27.39 25.42
N MET A 356 -6.96 -26.62 24.91
CA MET A 356 -5.78 -27.17 24.22
C MET A 356 -4.83 -27.92 25.16
N LYS A 357 -4.90 -27.66 26.49
CA LYS A 357 -4.17 -28.44 27.50
C LYS A 357 -4.63 -29.90 27.60
N PHE A 358 -5.86 -30.21 27.16
CA PHE A 358 -6.43 -31.57 27.20
C PHE A 358 -6.38 -32.28 25.84
N VAL A 359 -5.88 -31.61 24.79
CA VAL A 359 -5.76 -32.20 23.45
C VAL A 359 -4.56 -33.14 23.41
N LYS A 360 -4.84 -34.43 23.27
CA LYS A 360 -3.80 -35.45 23.07
C LYS A 360 -3.35 -35.42 21.61
N ARG A 361 -2.10 -35.02 21.36
CA ARG A 361 -1.51 -35.05 20.02
C ARG A 361 -1.30 -36.50 19.58
N VAL A 362 -2.03 -36.92 18.56
CA VAL A 362 -1.77 -38.20 17.87
C VAL A 362 -0.67 -37.94 16.84
N GLN A 363 0.39 -38.74 16.89
CA GLN A 363 1.43 -38.67 15.86
C GLN A 363 0.89 -39.23 14.55
N THR A 364 1.25 -38.62 13.43
CA THR A 364 0.82 -39.05 12.10
C THR A 364 2.02 -39.38 11.23
N CYS A 365 1.87 -40.37 10.36
CA CYS A 365 2.87 -40.77 9.39
C CYS A 365 3.27 -39.57 8.52
N LYS A 366 4.57 -39.27 8.41
CA LYS A 366 5.03 -38.13 7.61
C LYS A 366 4.71 -38.28 6.12
N GLY A 367 4.73 -39.51 5.60
CA GLY A 367 4.43 -39.84 4.20
C GLY A 367 2.95 -39.75 3.84
N CYS A 368 2.07 -40.47 4.54
CA CYS A 368 0.64 -40.58 4.17
C CYS A 368 -0.35 -39.90 5.13
N LYS A 369 0.13 -39.27 6.21
CA LYS A 369 -0.67 -38.61 7.26
C LYS A 369 -1.63 -39.53 8.05
N SER A 370 -1.55 -40.85 7.89
CA SER A 370 -2.30 -41.80 8.72
C SER A 370 -1.88 -41.69 10.20
N ALA A 371 -2.82 -41.86 11.13
CA ALA A 371 -2.52 -41.91 12.54
C ALA A 371 -1.56 -43.07 12.85
N LEU A 372 -0.52 -42.80 13.64
CA LEU A 372 0.41 -43.82 14.11
C LEU A 372 -0.07 -44.38 15.46
N PRO A 373 0.00 -45.71 15.66
CA PRO A 373 -0.30 -46.31 16.95
C PRO A 373 0.73 -45.86 17.98
N LYS A 374 0.33 -45.80 19.27
CA LYS A 374 1.21 -45.35 20.37
C LYS A 374 2.48 -46.21 20.54
N SER A 375 2.46 -47.44 20.03
CA SER A 375 3.60 -48.35 20.04
C SER A 375 4.64 -47.99 18.98
N ASN A 376 4.27 -47.23 17.95
CA ASN A 376 5.21 -46.79 16.93
C ASN A 376 6.01 -45.60 17.45
N LYS A 377 7.33 -45.78 17.55
CA LYS A 377 8.27 -44.73 17.94
C LYS A 377 8.78 -43.91 16.75
N GLY A 378 8.70 -44.45 15.54
CA GLY A 378 9.17 -43.81 14.32
C GLY A 378 8.17 -42.84 13.69
N THR A 379 8.62 -42.14 12.65
CA THR A 379 7.85 -41.10 11.94
C THR A 379 7.00 -41.62 10.78
N LEU A 380 7.13 -42.90 10.44
CA LEU A 380 6.49 -43.53 9.29
C LEU A 380 5.64 -44.74 9.69
N CYS A 381 4.60 -44.99 8.91
CA CYS A 381 3.87 -46.26 8.96
C CYS A 381 4.58 -47.32 8.11
N PRO A 382 4.30 -48.62 8.33
CA PRO A 382 4.93 -49.71 7.57
C PRO A 382 4.83 -49.53 6.05
N ASN A 383 3.71 -49.01 5.55
CA ASN A 383 3.48 -48.80 4.12
C ASN A 383 4.33 -47.67 3.52
N CYS A 384 4.80 -46.73 4.34
CA CYS A 384 5.64 -45.61 3.90
C CYS A 384 7.13 -45.83 4.18
N LEU A 385 7.49 -46.89 4.91
CA LEU A 385 8.87 -47.21 5.25
C LEU A 385 9.79 -47.36 4.02
N PRO A 386 9.35 -47.97 2.89
CA PRO A 386 10.17 -48.04 1.68
C PRO A 386 10.56 -46.66 1.11
N LYS A 387 9.87 -45.59 1.49
CA LYS A 387 10.15 -44.20 1.07
C LYS A 387 10.93 -43.40 2.13
N ALA A 388 11.44 -44.05 3.18
CA ALA A 388 12.06 -43.37 4.32
C ALA A 388 13.23 -42.48 3.92
N GLY A 389 14.18 -42.98 3.13
CA GLY A 389 15.34 -42.20 2.68
C GLY A 389 14.95 -40.94 1.89
N GLN A 390 13.95 -41.03 1.01
CA GLN A 390 13.44 -39.87 0.27
C GLN A 390 12.82 -38.85 1.23
N LEU A 391 11.88 -39.28 2.08
CA LEU A 391 11.15 -38.37 2.98
C LEU A 391 12.07 -37.73 4.03
N TYR A 392 13.09 -38.45 4.49
CA TYR A 392 14.13 -37.91 5.38
C TYR A 392 14.97 -36.85 4.65
N SER A 393 15.41 -37.14 3.42
CA SER A 393 16.16 -36.19 2.59
C SER A 393 15.38 -34.89 2.36
N GLU A 394 14.08 -34.97 2.08
CA GLU A 394 13.20 -33.80 1.95
C GLU A 394 13.08 -33.00 3.26
N ALA A 395 12.94 -33.69 4.40
CA ALA A 395 12.86 -33.06 5.71
C ALA A 395 14.18 -32.37 6.10
N LEU A 396 15.32 -32.99 5.79
CA LEU A 396 16.66 -32.47 6.01
C LEU A 396 16.94 -31.26 5.12
N ALA A 397 16.58 -31.31 3.84
CA ALA A 397 16.71 -30.19 2.91
C ALA A 397 15.90 -28.97 3.39
N SER A 398 14.68 -29.20 3.91
CA SER A 398 13.86 -28.16 4.54
C SER A 398 14.53 -27.53 5.77
N LEU A 399 15.12 -28.35 6.65
CA LEU A 399 15.86 -27.85 7.81
C LEU A 399 17.06 -26.99 7.39
N ASN A 400 17.87 -27.47 6.44
CA ASN A 400 19.03 -26.75 5.93
C ASN A 400 18.63 -25.37 5.35
N ALA A 401 17.54 -25.31 4.59
CA ALA A 401 17.01 -24.04 4.10
C ALA A 401 16.61 -23.06 5.24
N LEU A 402 16.04 -23.58 6.33
CA LEU A 402 15.69 -22.77 7.51
C LEU A 402 16.93 -22.32 8.30
N GLU A 403 17.94 -23.17 8.45
CA GLU A 403 19.22 -22.84 9.10
C GLU A 403 19.98 -21.74 8.35
N ILE A 404 20.04 -21.84 7.02
CA ILE A 404 20.62 -20.79 6.16
C ILE A 404 19.86 -19.47 6.36
N LYS A 405 18.53 -19.52 6.34
CA LYS A 405 17.69 -18.31 6.53
C LYS A 405 17.91 -17.69 7.91
N PHE A 406 17.92 -18.50 8.97
CA PHE A 406 18.19 -18.06 10.34
C PHE A 406 19.56 -17.38 10.44
N SER A 407 20.60 -18.06 9.97
CA SER A 407 21.98 -17.56 10.03
C SER A 407 22.15 -16.23 9.29
N ARG A 408 21.60 -16.12 8.07
CA ARG A 408 21.66 -14.87 7.29
C ARG A 408 20.97 -13.70 7.98
N LEU A 409 19.81 -13.92 8.59
CA LEU A 409 19.05 -12.85 9.26
C LEU A 409 19.76 -12.36 10.52
N TRP A 410 20.25 -13.26 11.36
CA TRP A 410 20.90 -12.90 12.62
C TRP A 410 22.29 -12.28 12.43
N THR A 411 23.09 -12.80 11.49
CA THR A 411 24.38 -12.19 11.13
C THR A 411 24.21 -10.79 10.52
N GLN A 412 23.15 -10.57 9.74
CA GLN A 412 22.83 -9.23 9.24
C GLN A 412 22.49 -8.26 10.37
N CYS A 413 21.84 -8.71 11.45
CA CYS A 413 21.61 -7.87 12.62
C CYS A 413 22.90 -7.47 13.33
N GLN A 414 23.88 -8.37 13.47
CA GLN A 414 25.19 -8.04 14.05
C GLN A 414 25.93 -7.01 13.19
N ARG A 415 25.93 -7.19 11.86
CA ARG A 415 26.50 -6.19 10.93
C ARG A 415 25.82 -4.83 11.05
N CYS A 416 24.50 -4.81 11.19
CA CYS A 416 23.73 -3.57 11.38
C CYS A 416 24.03 -2.89 12.72
N GLN A 417 24.26 -3.66 13.79
CA GLN A 417 24.65 -3.15 15.10
C GLN A 417 26.09 -2.63 15.12
N GLY A 418 26.98 -3.23 14.31
CA GLY A 418 28.41 -2.91 14.28
C GLY A 418 29.25 -3.65 15.32
N SER A 419 28.66 -4.53 16.12
CA SER A 419 29.35 -5.35 17.11
C SER A 419 29.11 -6.84 16.85
N LEU A 420 30.18 -7.63 16.93
CA LEU A 420 30.12 -9.10 16.87
C LEU A 420 30.13 -9.75 18.27
N HIS A 421 30.44 -8.96 19.30
CA HIS A 421 30.72 -9.46 20.65
C HIS A 421 29.66 -9.03 21.69
N GLN A 422 28.66 -8.26 21.27
CA GLN A 422 27.57 -7.80 22.13
C GLN A 422 26.24 -8.36 21.65
N ASP A 423 25.28 -8.45 22.58
CA ASP A 423 23.93 -8.88 22.26
C ASP A 423 23.21 -7.88 21.36
N VAL A 424 22.44 -8.41 20.40
CA VAL A 424 21.61 -7.61 19.50
C VAL A 424 20.29 -7.25 20.18
N LEU A 425 20.27 -6.15 20.93
CA LEU A 425 19.06 -5.61 21.59
C LEU A 425 18.32 -4.56 20.73
N CYS A 426 18.03 -4.91 19.47
CA CYS A 426 17.33 -4.01 18.55
C CYS A 426 15.81 -4.07 18.76
N ALA A 427 15.16 -2.91 18.91
CA ALA A 427 13.71 -2.72 19.02
C ALA A 427 13.08 -2.01 17.80
N ASN A 428 13.81 -1.86 16.70
CA ASN A 428 13.33 -1.18 15.49
C ASN A 428 12.28 -2.03 14.75
N LYS A 429 11.00 -1.79 15.02
CA LYS A 429 9.86 -2.49 14.41
C LYS A 429 9.65 -2.15 12.92
N ASP A 430 10.26 -1.08 12.41
CA ASP A 430 10.21 -0.72 10.99
C ASP A 430 11.24 -1.50 10.15
N CYS A 431 12.24 -2.11 10.81
CA CYS A 431 13.23 -2.93 10.13
C CYS A 431 12.57 -4.18 9.54
N PRO A 432 12.80 -4.51 8.25
CA PRO A 432 12.16 -5.66 7.66
C PRO A 432 12.61 -6.99 8.30
N ILE A 433 13.81 -7.02 8.87
CA ILE A 433 14.38 -8.23 9.50
C ILE A 433 13.77 -8.48 10.89
N PHE A 434 13.17 -7.47 11.53
CA PHE A 434 12.83 -7.50 12.95
C PHE A 434 11.93 -8.69 13.34
N TYR A 435 10.82 -8.88 12.63
CA TYR A 435 9.91 -10.02 12.84
C TYR A 435 10.41 -11.30 12.16
N MET A 436 11.07 -11.17 11.00
CA MET A 436 11.60 -12.31 10.24
C MET A 436 12.62 -13.12 11.04
N ARG A 437 13.53 -12.46 11.76
CA ARG A 437 14.57 -13.16 12.55
C ARG A 437 13.98 -13.99 13.69
N LYS A 438 12.91 -13.49 14.33
CA LYS A 438 12.20 -14.20 15.41
C LYS A 438 11.40 -15.37 14.86
N LYS A 439 10.72 -15.19 13.72
CA LYS A 439 10.06 -16.29 13.02
C LYS A 439 11.06 -17.37 12.58
N ALA A 440 12.16 -16.99 11.94
CA ALA A 440 13.17 -17.94 11.48
C ALA A 440 13.79 -18.75 12.64
N GLN A 441 14.02 -18.11 13.79
CA GLN A 441 14.47 -18.78 15.02
C GLN A 441 13.49 -19.86 15.48
N LYS A 442 12.18 -19.57 15.41
CA LYS A 442 11.13 -20.50 15.81
C LYS A 442 10.95 -21.64 14.81
N ASP A 443 10.93 -21.32 13.52
CA ASP A 443 10.76 -22.30 12.45
C ASP A 443 11.91 -23.32 12.44
N VAL A 444 13.18 -22.87 12.60
CA VAL A 444 14.34 -23.77 12.64
C VAL A 444 14.32 -24.66 13.89
N ALA A 445 14.01 -24.11 15.07
CA ALA A 445 13.91 -24.88 16.30
C ALA A 445 12.81 -25.94 16.22
N GLN A 446 11.65 -25.59 15.66
CA GLN A 446 10.56 -26.55 15.47
C GLN A 446 10.92 -27.64 14.46
N GLN A 447 11.53 -27.29 13.33
CA GLN A 447 11.91 -28.27 12.32
C GLN A 447 13.02 -29.21 12.81
N ALA A 448 13.96 -28.73 13.62
CA ALA A 448 14.99 -29.56 14.26
C ALA A 448 14.37 -30.64 15.16
N LEU A 449 13.42 -30.25 16.03
CA LEU A 449 12.67 -31.20 16.88
C LEU A 449 11.84 -32.20 16.06
N GLU A 450 11.33 -31.80 14.89
CA GLU A 450 10.64 -32.72 13.99
C GLU A 450 11.60 -33.69 13.29
N LEU A 451 12.86 -33.30 13.07
CA LEU A 451 13.89 -34.14 12.47
C LEU A 451 14.45 -35.17 13.48
N GLU A 452 14.58 -34.80 14.76
CA GLU A 452 15.01 -35.73 15.83
C GLU A 452 14.15 -37.00 15.90
N LYS A 453 12.85 -36.89 15.60
CA LYS A 453 11.93 -38.04 15.59
C LYS A 453 12.31 -39.13 14.59
N TRP A 454 13.11 -38.80 13.58
CA TRP A 454 13.57 -39.78 12.59
C TRP A 454 14.64 -40.71 13.14
N ASN A 455 15.31 -40.36 14.24
CA ASN A 455 16.28 -41.23 14.91
C ASN A 455 15.63 -42.51 15.43
N ASP A 456 14.35 -42.45 15.78
CA ASP A 456 13.56 -43.58 16.27
C ASP A 456 12.89 -44.38 15.13
N THR A 457 13.04 -43.95 13.88
CA THR A 457 12.58 -44.71 12.72
C THR A 457 13.67 -45.70 12.35
N GLU A 458 13.42 -46.99 12.58
CA GLU A 458 14.24 -48.07 12.00
C GLU A 458 13.80 -48.28 10.55
N TRP A 459 14.66 -47.94 9.58
CA TRP A 459 14.39 -48.03 8.14
C TRP A 459 15.48 -48.78 7.38
#